data_AF-A0A086A9V4-F1
#
_entry.id   AF-A0A086A9V4-F1
#
_cell.length_a   1.000
_cell.length_b   1.000
_cell.length_c   1.000
_cell.angle_alpha   90.00
_cell.angle_beta   90.00
_cell.angle_gamma   90.00
#
_symmetry.space_group_name_H-M   'P 1'
#
loop_
_entity.id
_entity.type
_entity.pdbx_description
1 polymer ?
#
loop_
_entity_poly.entity_id
_entity_poly.type
_entity_poly.pdbx_seq_one_letter_code
_entity_poly.pdbx_strand_id
1 'polypeptide(L)'
;MLKYFIVLLTFISIPLSSQINTSLLSNSWTRVKVKTEDGSRALNDNSSTFIQWKLVNNRLCKNYNPNISFDSGHCTDYKVEKNFIRFSPTIAYEIEKLDNDSLIVIERFEAKKDPDKALKFWFVKTSNIEKKDVEKNQNDSVLIADTHFAPKLRGEFLSDKLTEYALKGDFKLIGNILIYPKKQKVIFEIDNSADIKGSAKVIKNIQQVIENSYYEWNLVGFKNFEKIYVPFTVESFHKNSQEYSIKINFPKKQSVNTVTIPKETVSIKSENPSLSKENFTKGMEALKLKKYDAAIGLFEKAYGMDNTNTDALYNIAAAASIKNDIVTVCDALKRLKDLEQTEGTRLYHQTCQKP
;
A
#
# COMPACT_ATOMS: atom_id res chain seq x y z
N MET A 1 -15.45 -46.59 57.36
CA MET A 1 -15.53 -46.79 55.90
C MET A 1 -15.89 -45.47 55.25
N LEU A 2 -14.87 -44.72 54.81
CA LEU A 2 -14.99 -43.38 54.26
C LEU A 2 -15.28 -43.51 52.75
N LYS A 3 -16.48 -43.08 52.31
CA LYS A 3 -16.86 -43.07 50.89
C LYS A 3 -16.24 -41.82 50.23
N TYR A 4 -15.34 -42.05 49.28
CA TYR A 4 -14.72 -41.01 48.47
C TYR A 4 -15.73 -40.39 47.51
N PHE A 5 -15.88 -39.06 47.57
CA PHE A 5 -16.56 -38.24 46.57
C PHE A 5 -15.52 -37.82 45.54
N ILE A 6 -15.60 -38.36 44.32
CA ILE A 6 -14.78 -37.91 43.18
C ILE A 6 -15.56 -36.77 42.52
N VAL A 7 -15.12 -35.53 42.74
CA VAL A 7 -15.60 -34.37 41.98
C VAL A 7 -14.79 -34.28 40.69
N LEU A 8 -15.41 -34.69 39.59
CA LEU A 8 -14.86 -34.54 38.24
C LEU A 8 -14.98 -33.08 37.82
N LEU A 9 -13.92 -32.29 38.02
CA LEU A 9 -13.81 -30.92 37.49
C LEU A 9 -13.56 -31.00 35.98
N THR A 10 -14.62 -31.03 35.19
CA THR A 10 -14.54 -30.79 33.75
C THR A 10 -14.18 -29.32 33.53
N PHE A 11 -12.90 -29.03 33.32
CA PHE A 11 -12.45 -27.78 32.73
C PHE A 11 -12.94 -27.73 31.28
N ILE A 12 -14.17 -27.26 31.09
CA ILE A 12 -14.63 -26.80 29.79
C ILE A 12 -13.81 -25.54 29.52
N SER A 13 -12.74 -25.68 28.75
CA SER A 13 -12.00 -24.56 28.18
C SER A 13 -12.91 -23.84 27.20
N ILE A 14 -13.78 -22.96 27.71
CA ILE A 14 -14.49 -21.99 26.88
C ILE A 14 -13.38 -21.16 26.22
N PRO A 15 -13.25 -21.14 24.89
CA PRO A 15 -12.39 -20.17 24.26
C PRO A 15 -12.99 -18.81 24.61
N LEU A 16 -12.37 -18.12 25.56
CA LEU A 16 -12.57 -16.69 25.75
C LEU A 16 -12.16 -16.07 24.43
N SER A 17 -13.12 -15.87 23.53
CA SER A 17 -12.96 -14.96 22.41
C SER A 17 -12.71 -13.60 23.05
N SER A 18 -11.43 -13.27 23.24
CA SER A 18 -11.01 -11.99 23.77
C SER A 18 -11.74 -10.92 22.98
N GLN A 19 -12.66 -10.22 23.63
CA GLN A 19 -13.36 -9.12 22.98
C GLN A 19 -12.30 -8.11 22.57
N ILE A 20 -12.23 -7.83 21.27
CA ILE A 20 -11.30 -6.85 20.74
C ILE A 20 -11.66 -5.50 21.36
N ASN A 21 -10.70 -4.87 22.02
CA ASN A 21 -10.91 -3.55 22.61
C ASN A 21 -10.95 -2.50 21.50
N THR A 22 -12.12 -2.30 20.91
CA THR A 22 -12.35 -1.41 19.78
C THR A 22 -12.06 0.06 20.10
N SER A 23 -11.98 0.45 21.37
CA SER A 23 -11.53 1.79 21.76
C SER A 23 -10.12 2.10 21.27
N LEU A 24 -9.27 1.08 21.09
CA LEU A 24 -7.91 1.26 20.54
C LEU A 24 -7.93 1.62 19.05
N LEU A 25 -9.03 1.39 18.32
CA LEU A 25 -9.12 1.72 16.90
C LEU A 25 -9.00 3.23 16.64
N SER A 26 -9.36 4.09 17.60
CA SER A 26 -9.44 5.55 17.41
C SER A 26 -8.09 6.25 17.16
N ASN A 27 -7.03 5.49 17.00
CA ASN A 27 -5.69 5.97 16.66
C ASN A 27 -5.51 6.16 15.14
N SER A 28 -4.40 6.80 14.79
CA SER A 28 -3.88 6.75 13.41
C SER A 28 -2.96 5.54 13.24
N TRP A 29 -3.12 4.85 12.11
CA TRP A 29 -2.49 3.57 11.81
C TRP A 29 -1.77 3.66 10.46
N THR A 30 -0.47 3.43 10.42
CA THR A 30 0.32 3.45 9.18
C THR A 30 0.61 2.03 8.74
N ARG A 31 0.32 1.71 7.48
CA ARG A 31 0.57 0.39 6.90
C ARG A 31 2.07 0.18 6.78
N VAL A 32 2.55 -0.94 7.31
CA VAL A 32 3.97 -1.34 7.23
C VAL A 32 4.18 -2.60 6.40
N LYS A 33 3.14 -3.41 6.20
CA LYS A 33 3.21 -4.65 5.42
C LYS A 33 1.85 -5.05 4.89
N VAL A 34 1.86 -5.76 3.76
CA VAL A 34 0.70 -6.39 3.13
C VAL A 34 1.12 -7.72 2.51
N LYS A 35 0.25 -8.71 2.64
CA LYS A 35 0.35 -10.05 2.04
C LYS A 35 -1.06 -10.53 1.76
N THR A 36 -1.21 -11.62 1.04
CA THR A 36 -2.46 -12.40 1.09
C THR A 36 -2.56 -13.14 2.42
N GLU A 37 -3.76 -13.63 2.76
CA GLU A 37 -4.05 -14.34 4.00
C GLU A 37 -3.22 -15.63 4.15
N ASP A 38 -3.01 -16.36 3.05
CA ASP A 38 -2.12 -17.53 2.97
C ASP A 38 -0.62 -17.19 3.10
N GLY A 39 -0.26 -15.90 3.20
CA GLY A 39 1.10 -15.43 3.32
C GLY A 39 1.84 -15.18 2.01
N SER A 40 1.19 -15.36 0.86
CA SER A 40 1.76 -15.04 -0.46
C SER A 40 2.00 -13.53 -0.61
N ARG A 41 2.92 -13.17 -1.52
CA ARG A 41 3.13 -11.78 -1.90
C ARG A 41 1.87 -11.24 -2.62
N ALA A 42 1.40 -10.08 -2.18
CA ALA A 42 0.27 -9.39 -2.81
C ALA A 42 0.72 -8.74 -4.13
N LEU A 43 0.59 -9.44 -5.25
CA LEU A 43 1.06 -8.98 -6.56
C LEU A 43 0.27 -7.81 -7.14
N ASN A 44 -0.99 -7.64 -6.72
CA ASN A 44 -1.84 -6.51 -7.12
C ASN A 44 -1.73 -5.31 -6.18
N ASP A 45 -0.96 -5.41 -5.09
CA ASP A 45 -0.69 -4.28 -4.22
C ASP A 45 0.59 -3.57 -4.67
N ASN A 46 0.48 -2.27 -4.90
CA ASN A 46 1.67 -1.44 -5.01
C ASN A 46 2.20 -1.21 -3.59
N SER A 47 3.04 -2.13 -3.10
CA SER A 47 3.59 -2.12 -1.74
C SER A 47 4.38 -0.85 -1.40
N SER A 48 4.77 -0.08 -2.43
CA SER A 48 5.42 1.22 -2.28
C SER A 48 4.45 2.34 -1.88
N THR A 49 3.14 2.15 -1.97
CA THR A 49 2.15 3.19 -1.68
C THR A 49 2.01 3.36 -0.17
N PHE A 50 2.30 4.56 0.32
CA PHE A 50 2.01 4.94 1.70
C PHE A 50 0.50 4.82 1.94
N ILE A 51 0.11 4.19 3.04
CA ILE A 51 -1.30 4.14 3.47
C ILE A 51 -1.33 4.42 4.96
N GLN A 52 -2.10 5.43 5.33
CA GLN A 52 -2.43 5.73 6.71
C GLN A 52 -3.94 5.73 6.89
N TRP A 53 -4.42 5.06 7.93
CA TRP A 53 -5.82 5.09 8.35
C TRP A 53 -5.96 5.96 9.58
N LYS A 54 -7.04 6.73 9.63
CA LYS A 54 -7.49 7.42 10.83
C LYS A 54 -8.95 7.09 11.03
N LEU A 55 -9.26 6.44 12.15
CA LEU A 55 -10.61 6.03 12.50
C LEU A 55 -11.13 6.98 13.58
N VAL A 56 -12.05 7.87 13.24
CA VAL A 56 -12.61 8.86 14.18
C VAL A 56 -14.10 9.01 13.91
N ASN A 57 -14.91 9.03 14.97
CA ASN A 57 -16.36 9.24 14.91
C ASN A 57 -17.07 8.30 13.91
N ASN A 58 -16.74 7.01 13.92
CA ASN A 58 -17.27 6.00 12.98
C ASN A 58 -16.97 6.30 11.50
N ARG A 59 -15.95 7.12 11.21
CA ARG A 59 -15.45 7.37 9.86
C ARG A 59 -14.00 6.90 9.75
N LEU A 60 -13.69 6.14 8.71
CA LEU A 60 -12.34 5.71 8.37
C LEU A 60 -11.86 6.58 7.23
N CYS A 61 -10.87 7.42 7.52
CA CYS A 61 -10.21 8.25 6.54
C CYS A 61 -8.92 7.56 6.08
N LYS A 62 -8.69 7.50 4.77
CA LYS A 62 -7.47 6.95 4.18
C LYS A 62 -6.62 8.09 3.64
N ASN A 63 -5.34 8.10 4.00
CA ASN A 63 -4.36 9.02 3.44
C ASN A 63 -3.31 8.23 2.67
N TYR A 64 -3.06 8.65 1.43
CA TYR A 64 -2.07 8.06 0.52
C TYR A 64 -0.85 8.96 0.30
N ASN A 65 -0.86 10.17 0.87
CA ASN A 65 0.21 11.14 0.77
C ASN A 65 0.77 11.45 2.18
N PRO A 66 2.00 11.03 2.50
CA PRO A 66 2.56 11.20 3.83
C PRO A 66 2.80 12.65 4.24
N ASN A 67 2.94 13.55 3.27
CA ASN A 67 3.26 14.97 3.47
C ASN A 67 2.01 15.86 3.46
N ILE A 68 0.83 15.31 3.18
CA ILE A 68 -0.44 16.03 3.23
C ILE A 68 -1.24 15.48 4.41
N SER A 69 -1.86 16.37 5.19
CA SER A 69 -2.77 15.95 6.26
C SER A 69 -3.97 15.20 5.69
N PHE A 70 -4.71 14.47 6.53
CA PHE A 70 -6.00 13.91 6.13
C PHE A 70 -6.87 15.03 5.54
N ASP A 71 -7.24 14.88 4.28
CA ASP A 71 -8.30 15.66 3.65
C ASP A 71 -9.63 14.98 4.01
N SER A 72 -10.62 15.77 4.38
CA SER A 72 -11.94 15.29 4.82
C SER A 72 -12.73 14.61 3.68
N GLY A 73 -12.31 14.79 2.43
CA GLY A 73 -12.96 14.24 1.23
C GLY A 73 -12.86 12.71 1.02
N HIS A 74 -12.00 11.99 1.75
CA HIS A 74 -11.78 10.54 1.57
C HIS A 74 -12.07 9.70 2.83
N CYS A 75 -13.11 10.07 3.56
CA CYS A 75 -13.57 9.32 4.74
C CYS A 75 -14.85 8.54 4.42
N THR A 76 -14.84 7.25 4.73
CA THR A 76 -16.01 6.37 4.59
C THR A 76 -16.55 5.99 5.95
N ASP A 77 -17.87 6.03 6.10
CA ASP A 77 -18.53 5.63 7.33
C ASP A 77 -18.40 4.11 7.53
N TYR A 78 -18.21 3.68 8.78
CA TYR A 78 -18.11 2.29 9.14
C TYR A 78 -18.85 1.99 10.43
N LYS A 79 -19.15 0.70 10.65
CA LYS A 79 -19.64 0.17 11.93
C LYS A 79 -18.69 -0.92 12.40
N VAL A 80 -18.54 -1.03 13.72
CA VAL A 80 -17.81 -2.16 14.30
C VAL A 80 -18.80 -3.18 14.82
N GLU A 81 -18.71 -4.41 14.31
CA GLU A 81 -19.56 -5.53 14.70
C GLU A 81 -18.65 -6.70 15.10
N LYS A 82 -18.57 -6.99 16.41
CA LYS A 82 -17.59 -7.95 16.95
C LYS A 82 -16.16 -7.56 16.54
N ASN A 83 -15.51 -8.39 15.73
CA ASN A 83 -14.18 -8.17 15.18
C ASN A 83 -14.20 -7.60 13.76
N PHE A 84 -15.31 -7.08 13.24
CA PHE A 84 -15.39 -6.56 11.87
C PHE A 84 -15.54 -5.05 11.83
N ILE A 85 -14.74 -4.38 11.00
CA ILE A 85 -14.93 -3.00 10.55
C ILE A 85 -15.73 -3.08 9.24
N ARG A 86 -17.04 -2.82 9.29
CA ARG A 86 -17.95 -2.96 8.15
C ARG A 86 -18.26 -1.62 7.50
N PHE A 87 -18.21 -1.58 6.17
CA PHE A 87 -18.64 -0.43 5.36
C PHE A 87 -19.97 -0.70 4.66
N SER A 88 -20.25 -1.98 4.35
CA SER A 88 -21.52 -2.45 3.80
C SER A 88 -21.75 -3.91 4.22
N PRO A 89 -22.90 -4.53 3.89
CA PRO A 89 -23.12 -5.96 4.10
C PRO A 89 -22.06 -6.84 3.42
N THR A 90 -21.50 -6.37 2.31
CA THR A 90 -20.61 -7.15 1.43
C THR A 90 -19.14 -6.72 1.51
N ILE A 91 -18.84 -5.66 2.27
CA ILE A 91 -17.50 -5.05 2.38
C ILE A 91 -17.14 -4.85 3.86
N ALA A 92 -16.13 -5.58 4.32
CA ALA A 92 -15.61 -5.45 5.67
C ALA A 92 -14.09 -5.71 5.74
N TYR A 93 -13.49 -5.25 6.84
CA TYR A 93 -12.22 -5.77 7.31
C TYR A 93 -12.45 -6.59 8.59
N GLU A 94 -11.92 -7.80 8.64
CA GLU A 94 -11.82 -8.57 9.86
C GLU A 94 -10.58 -8.13 10.63
N ILE A 95 -10.73 -7.81 11.92
CA ILE A 95 -9.63 -7.52 12.83
C ILE A 95 -9.10 -8.84 13.36
N GLU A 96 -7.90 -9.20 12.93
CA GLU A 96 -7.17 -10.34 13.47
C GLU A 96 -6.46 -9.98 14.77
N LYS A 97 -5.88 -8.77 14.82
CA LYS A 97 -5.15 -8.28 15.99
C LYS A 97 -5.38 -6.79 16.17
N LEU A 98 -5.60 -6.37 17.41
CA LEU A 98 -5.60 -4.97 17.81
C LEU A 98 -5.05 -4.86 19.23
N ASP A 99 -3.95 -4.12 19.37
CA ASP A 99 -3.37 -3.75 20.66
C ASP A 99 -2.92 -2.27 20.62
N ASN A 100 -2.06 -1.87 21.56
CA ASN A 100 -1.64 -0.47 21.70
C ASN A 100 -0.72 0.02 20.57
N ASP A 101 -0.06 -0.86 19.83
CA ASP A 101 0.94 -0.52 18.82
C ASP A 101 0.67 -1.12 17.44
N SER A 102 -0.17 -2.15 17.36
CA SER A 102 -0.40 -2.98 16.18
C SER A 102 -1.89 -3.11 15.86
N LEU A 103 -2.19 -3.00 14.57
CA LEU A 103 -3.49 -3.35 14.00
C LEU A 103 -3.24 -4.28 12.81
N ILE A 104 -3.82 -5.49 12.85
CA ILE A 104 -3.78 -6.44 11.74
C ILE A 104 -5.21 -6.69 11.30
N VAL A 105 -5.46 -6.46 10.02
CA VAL A 105 -6.78 -6.62 9.42
C VAL A 105 -6.73 -7.44 8.13
N ILE A 106 -7.81 -8.15 7.84
CA ILE A 106 -7.96 -8.98 6.65
C ILE A 106 -9.16 -8.50 5.85
N GLU A 107 -9.01 -8.41 4.54
CA GLU A 107 -10.08 -8.07 3.62
C GLU A 107 -11.16 -9.15 3.58
N ARG A 108 -12.42 -8.71 3.64
CA ARG A 108 -13.59 -9.56 3.49
C ARG A 108 -14.56 -8.87 2.52
N PHE A 109 -14.63 -9.41 1.31
CA PHE A 109 -15.51 -8.93 0.25
C PHE A 109 -16.30 -10.12 -0.31
N GLU A 110 -17.63 -10.07 -0.35
CA GLU A 110 -18.43 -11.17 -0.94
C GLU A 110 -18.05 -11.46 -2.41
N ALA A 111 -17.60 -10.44 -3.14
CA ALA A 111 -17.16 -10.58 -4.53
C ALA A 111 -15.81 -11.31 -4.68
N LYS A 112 -14.98 -11.37 -3.64
CA LYS A 112 -13.76 -12.19 -3.63
C LYS A 112 -14.13 -13.60 -3.17
N LYS A 113 -14.47 -14.45 -4.14
CA LYS A 113 -14.84 -15.86 -3.91
C LYS A 113 -13.68 -16.74 -3.43
N ASP A 114 -12.46 -16.24 -3.49
CA ASP A 114 -11.23 -16.95 -3.14
C ASP A 114 -10.68 -16.38 -1.82
N PRO A 115 -10.91 -17.04 -0.68
CA PRO A 115 -10.43 -16.60 0.63
C PRO A 115 -8.91 -16.45 0.66
N ASP A 116 -8.18 -17.29 -0.08
CA ASP A 116 -6.72 -17.31 -0.08
C ASP A 116 -6.13 -16.06 -0.75
N LYS A 117 -6.95 -15.33 -1.54
CA LYS A 117 -6.59 -14.04 -2.17
C LYS A 117 -7.05 -12.82 -1.38
N ALA A 118 -7.61 -13.00 -0.18
CA ALA A 118 -7.90 -11.90 0.73
C ALA A 118 -6.59 -11.23 1.14
N LEU A 119 -6.54 -9.89 1.09
CA LEU A 119 -5.36 -9.17 1.55
C LEU A 119 -5.38 -9.03 3.07
N LYS A 120 -4.23 -9.30 3.67
CA LYS A 120 -3.93 -9.06 5.07
C LYS A 120 -3.01 -7.86 5.17
N PHE A 121 -3.38 -6.90 5.98
CA PHE A 121 -2.65 -5.66 6.21
C PHE A 121 -2.13 -5.61 7.64
N TRP A 122 -0.89 -5.21 7.79
CA TRP A 122 -0.28 -4.91 9.07
C TRP A 122 -0.06 -3.41 9.16
N PHE A 123 -0.61 -2.84 10.22
CA PHE A 123 -0.46 -1.45 10.58
C PHE A 123 0.26 -1.32 11.92
N VAL A 124 1.03 -0.24 12.03
CA VAL A 124 1.62 0.21 13.29
C VAL A 124 1.02 1.56 13.64
N LYS A 125 0.80 1.81 14.93
CA LYS A 125 0.33 3.12 15.41
C LYS A 125 1.27 4.22 14.91
N THR A 126 0.73 5.20 14.18
CA THR A 126 1.52 6.22 13.47
C THR A 126 2.47 6.96 14.41
N SER A 127 2.03 7.32 15.62
CA SER A 127 2.86 8.04 16.59
C SER A 127 4.15 7.29 16.96
N ASN A 128 4.15 5.95 16.89
CA ASN A 128 5.33 5.15 17.20
C ASN A 128 6.38 5.24 16.07
N ILE A 129 5.93 5.33 14.82
CA ILE A 129 6.82 5.56 13.67
C ILE A 129 7.39 6.99 13.76
N GLU A 130 6.52 7.98 13.95
CA GLU A 130 6.93 9.39 14.05
C GLU A 130 7.94 9.60 15.20
N LYS A 131 7.69 9.00 16.38
CA LYS A 131 8.63 9.07 17.51
C LYS A 131 10.00 8.47 17.18
N LYS A 132 10.03 7.30 16.54
CA LYS A 132 11.28 6.63 16.15
C LYS A 132 12.09 7.46 15.17
N ASP A 133 11.42 8.13 14.22
CA ASP A 133 12.09 9.00 13.28
C ASP A 133 12.57 10.31 13.94
N VAL A 134 11.82 10.87 14.89
CA VAL A 134 12.29 12.01 15.70
C VAL A 134 13.55 11.64 16.48
N GLU A 135 13.54 10.50 17.19
CA GLU A 135 14.68 10.03 17.98
C GLU A 135 15.92 9.80 17.11
N LYS A 136 15.74 9.27 15.90
CA LYS A 136 16.83 9.06 14.94
C LYS A 136 17.51 10.35 14.50
N ASN A 137 16.74 11.43 14.34
CA ASN A 137 17.22 12.72 13.79
C ASN A 137 17.37 13.80 14.88
N GLN A 138 17.32 13.44 16.17
CA GLN A 138 17.26 14.40 17.28
C GLN A 138 18.50 15.31 17.40
N ASN A 139 19.65 14.85 16.89
CA ASN A 139 20.91 15.59 16.93
C ASN A 139 21.17 16.41 15.65
N ASP A 140 20.32 16.27 14.63
CA ASP A 140 20.50 16.96 13.37
C ASP A 140 19.88 18.36 13.44
N SER A 141 20.64 19.37 13.01
CA SER A 141 20.12 20.73 12.85
C SER A 141 19.30 20.89 11.56
N VAL A 142 19.56 20.04 10.56
CA VAL A 142 18.93 20.09 9.24
C VAL A 142 18.31 18.74 8.91
N LEU A 143 17.04 18.76 8.52
CA LEU A 143 16.30 17.57 8.08
C LEU A 143 16.09 17.58 6.56
N ILE A 144 16.32 16.45 5.90
CA ILE A 144 15.78 16.17 4.57
C ILE A 144 14.58 15.23 4.76
N ALA A 145 13.39 15.77 4.53
CA ALA A 145 12.15 15.06 4.74
C ALA A 145 11.98 13.92 3.73
N ASP A 146 11.36 12.84 4.20
CA ASP A 146 11.00 11.70 3.35
C ASP A 146 9.53 11.29 3.57
N THR A 147 9.12 10.20 2.93
CA THR A 147 7.73 9.70 2.99
C THR A 147 7.30 9.15 4.34
N HIS A 148 8.20 9.00 5.31
CA HIS A 148 7.87 8.53 6.65
C HIS A 148 8.06 9.63 7.67
N PHE A 149 9.02 10.54 7.44
CA PHE A 149 9.32 11.64 8.33
C PHE A 149 9.33 12.98 7.59
N ALA A 150 8.19 13.65 7.62
CA ALA A 150 8.01 14.98 7.06
C ALA A 150 6.95 15.77 7.81
N PRO A 151 7.07 17.11 7.85
CA PRO A 151 5.97 17.96 8.25
C PRO A 151 4.81 17.81 7.26
N LYS A 152 3.58 17.91 7.76
CA LYS A 152 2.36 17.67 6.97
C LYS A 152 1.68 18.99 6.65
N LEU A 153 1.47 19.28 5.37
CA LEU A 153 0.70 20.44 4.92
C LEU A 153 -0.80 20.15 5.01
N ARG A 154 -1.60 21.12 5.45
CA ARG A 154 -3.06 20.99 5.47
C ARG A 154 -3.59 20.72 4.07
N GLY A 155 -4.34 19.62 3.88
CA GLY A 155 -4.83 19.17 2.57
C GLY A 155 -5.59 20.23 1.78
N GLU A 156 -6.58 20.83 2.41
CA GLU A 156 -7.45 21.88 1.84
C GLU A 156 -6.66 23.10 1.34
N PHE A 157 -5.49 23.40 1.91
CA PHE A 157 -4.70 24.56 1.51
C PHE A 157 -4.20 24.46 0.07
N LEU A 158 -3.75 23.27 -0.34
CA LEU A 158 -3.16 23.06 -1.65
C LEU A 158 -4.24 22.95 -2.73
N SER A 159 -5.29 22.16 -2.49
CA SER A 159 -6.38 21.97 -3.45
C SER A 159 -7.04 23.31 -3.77
N ASP A 160 -7.35 24.12 -2.76
CA ASP A 160 -8.20 25.29 -2.94
C ASP A 160 -7.43 26.44 -3.60
N LYS A 161 -6.15 26.59 -3.26
CA LYS A 161 -5.33 27.72 -3.75
C LYS A 161 -4.59 27.42 -5.05
N LEU A 162 -4.25 26.17 -5.34
CA LEU A 162 -3.47 25.84 -6.54
C LEU A 162 -4.33 25.50 -7.76
N THR A 163 -5.59 25.10 -7.58
CA THR A 163 -6.47 24.72 -8.69
C THR A 163 -6.72 25.88 -9.67
N GLU A 164 -6.74 27.14 -9.22
CA GLU A 164 -6.84 28.32 -10.10
C GLU A 164 -5.68 28.39 -11.11
N TYR A 165 -4.50 27.89 -10.74
CA TYR A 165 -3.32 27.89 -11.60
C TYR A 165 -3.27 26.70 -12.56
N ALA A 166 -3.98 25.61 -12.25
CA ALA A 166 -4.09 24.47 -13.15
C ALA A 166 -4.69 24.90 -14.51
N LEU A 167 -5.68 25.80 -14.49
CA LEU A 167 -6.37 26.30 -15.69
C LEU A 167 -5.48 27.08 -16.68
N LYS A 168 -4.20 27.31 -16.35
CA LYS A 168 -3.27 28.16 -17.13
C LYS A 168 -2.23 27.35 -17.91
N GLY A 169 -2.46 26.05 -18.10
CA GLY A 169 -1.67 25.16 -18.98
C GLY A 169 -0.90 24.06 -18.25
N ASP A 170 -0.28 23.18 -19.03
CA ASP A 170 0.56 22.09 -18.52
C ASP A 170 1.91 22.64 -18.04
N PHE A 171 2.33 22.21 -16.86
CA PHE A 171 3.64 22.54 -16.30
C PHE A 171 4.15 21.49 -15.33
N LYS A 172 5.47 21.46 -15.14
CA LYS A 172 6.15 20.62 -14.17
C LYS A 172 7.22 21.43 -13.45
N LEU A 173 7.13 21.48 -12.12
CA LEU A 173 8.11 22.13 -11.25
C LEU A 173 8.71 21.06 -10.34
N ILE A 174 10.03 21.03 -10.25
CA ILE A 174 10.78 20.16 -9.34
C ILE A 174 11.58 21.08 -8.42
N GLY A 175 11.71 20.73 -7.15
CA GLY A 175 12.53 21.52 -6.23
C GLY A 175 12.33 21.13 -4.78
N ASN A 176 12.55 22.11 -3.89
CA ASN A 176 12.48 21.94 -2.45
C ASN A 176 11.65 23.03 -1.79
N ILE A 177 10.76 22.64 -0.88
CA ILE A 177 10.14 23.55 0.09
C ILE A 177 11.04 23.56 1.32
N LEU A 178 11.59 24.73 1.63
CA LEU A 178 12.48 24.92 2.77
C LEU A 178 11.66 25.53 3.90
N ILE A 179 11.50 24.78 4.98
CA ILE A 179 10.81 25.26 6.18
C ILE A 179 11.86 25.61 7.22
N TYR A 180 11.78 26.82 7.77
CA TYR A 180 12.60 27.29 8.88
C TYR A 180 11.72 27.45 10.12
N PRO A 181 11.56 26.40 10.96
CA PRO A 181 10.66 26.43 12.11
C PRO A 181 10.92 27.61 13.06
N LYS A 182 12.20 27.86 13.39
CA LYS A 182 12.60 28.93 14.30
C LYS A 182 12.36 30.34 13.73
N LYS A 183 12.41 30.49 12.40
CA LYS A 183 12.24 31.78 11.69
C LYS A 183 10.80 31.99 11.21
N GLN A 184 9.92 31.02 11.42
CA GLN A 184 8.55 31.02 10.92
C GLN A 184 8.44 31.32 9.43
N LYS A 185 9.32 30.72 8.61
CA LYS A 185 9.48 31.05 7.20
C LYS A 185 9.44 29.80 6.33
N VAL A 186 8.78 29.91 5.18
CA VAL A 186 8.84 28.94 4.09
C VAL A 186 9.50 29.60 2.88
N ILE A 187 10.39 28.89 2.19
CA ILE A 187 10.98 29.30 0.91
C ILE A 187 10.67 28.21 -0.11
N PHE A 188 10.26 28.60 -1.31
CA PHE A 188 10.00 27.69 -2.41
C PHE A 188 11.14 27.76 -3.43
N GLU A 189 12.06 26.80 -3.37
CA GLU A 189 13.18 26.70 -4.30
C GLU A 189 12.83 25.75 -5.44
N ILE A 190 12.99 26.20 -6.68
CA ILE A 190 12.74 25.43 -7.89
C ILE A 190 14.10 25.09 -8.52
N ASP A 191 14.29 23.81 -8.86
CA ASP A 191 15.49 23.35 -9.54
C ASP A 191 15.44 23.73 -11.03
N ASN A 192 16.57 24.24 -11.55
CA ASN A 192 16.69 24.72 -12.94
C ASN A 192 16.73 23.61 -14.01
N SER A 193 16.41 22.36 -13.69
CA SER A 193 16.52 21.23 -14.62
C SER A 193 15.34 21.17 -15.62
N ALA A 194 15.56 21.79 -16.79
CA ALA A 194 15.06 21.48 -18.15
C ALA A 194 13.55 21.28 -18.48
N ASP A 195 12.63 21.13 -17.52
CA ASP A 195 11.21 20.84 -17.81
C ASP A 195 10.22 21.94 -17.35
N ILE A 196 10.70 23.18 -17.22
CA ILE A 196 9.83 24.34 -16.96
C ILE A 196 9.07 24.70 -18.25
N LYS A 197 7.99 23.98 -18.54
CA LYS A 197 6.90 24.48 -19.39
C LYS A 197 5.96 25.24 -18.48
N GLY A 198 5.70 26.52 -18.71
CA GLY A 198 4.79 27.30 -17.87
C GLY A 198 5.05 28.81 -17.91
N SER A 199 4.02 29.61 -17.75
CA SER A 199 4.17 31.06 -17.68
C SER A 199 4.96 31.45 -16.43
N ALA A 200 6.00 32.29 -16.56
CA ALA A 200 6.75 32.84 -15.43
C ALA A 200 5.83 33.47 -14.36
N LYS A 201 4.69 34.03 -14.78
CA LYS A 201 3.66 34.57 -13.90
C LYS A 201 2.97 33.48 -13.05
N VAL A 202 2.66 32.32 -13.65
CA VAL A 202 2.06 31.18 -12.94
C VAL A 202 3.02 30.65 -11.89
N ILE A 203 4.29 30.47 -12.25
CA ILE A 203 5.33 29.99 -11.33
C ILE A 203 5.50 30.93 -10.14
N LYS A 204 5.59 32.24 -10.40
CA LYS A 204 5.69 33.26 -9.35
C LYS A 204 4.49 33.25 -8.39
N ASN A 205 3.28 33.02 -8.91
CA ASN A 205 2.08 32.94 -8.07
C ASN A 205 2.08 31.68 -7.20
N ILE A 206 2.45 30.53 -7.75
CA ILE A 206 2.59 29.26 -7.00
C ILE A 206 3.62 29.42 -5.89
N GLN A 207 4.78 30.02 -6.20
CA GLN A 207 5.81 30.36 -5.23
C GLN A 207 5.23 31.20 -4.09
N GLN A 208 4.51 32.28 -4.41
CA GLN A 208 3.91 33.15 -3.40
C GLN A 208 2.88 32.42 -2.53
N VAL A 209 2.06 31.53 -3.09
CA VAL A 209 1.11 30.72 -2.31
C VAL A 209 1.86 29.83 -1.32
N ILE A 210 2.89 29.12 -1.78
CA ILE A 210 3.63 28.17 -0.94
C ILE A 210 4.49 28.88 0.11
N GLU A 211 5.13 30.01 -0.21
CA GLU A 211 5.92 30.77 0.76
C GLU A 211 5.05 31.37 1.89
N ASN A 212 3.77 31.63 1.61
CA ASN A 212 2.80 32.08 2.62
C ASN A 212 2.15 30.94 3.41
N SER A 213 2.59 29.69 3.22
CA SER A 213 1.96 28.51 3.82
C SER A 213 2.47 28.13 5.22
N TYR A 214 3.35 28.93 5.86
CA TYR A 214 4.02 28.50 7.10
C TYR A 214 3.06 27.93 8.18
N TYR A 215 1.95 28.62 8.45
CA TYR A 215 0.97 28.21 9.46
C TYR A 215 0.06 27.04 9.04
N GLU A 216 0.17 26.60 7.79
CA GLU A 216 -0.57 25.48 7.22
C GLU A 216 0.18 24.16 7.40
N TRP A 217 1.46 24.22 7.78
CA TRP A 217 2.27 23.05 8.10
C TRP A 217 2.09 22.63 9.55
N ASN A 218 1.79 21.35 9.76
CA ASN A 218 1.93 20.72 11.06
C ASN A 218 3.41 20.46 11.35
N LEU A 219 3.99 21.30 12.21
CA LEU A 219 5.39 21.23 12.64
C LEU A 219 5.56 20.58 14.02
N VAL A 220 4.55 19.87 14.55
CA VAL A 220 4.69 19.10 15.79
C VAL A 220 5.79 18.05 15.60
N GLY A 221 6.79 18.04 16.47
CA GLY A 221 7.98 17.18 16.36
C GLY A 221 9.12 17.76 15.50
N PHE A 222 8.89 18.86 14.78
CA PHE A 222 9.86 19.45 13.86
C PHE A 222 10.42 20.81 14.32
N LYS A 223 9.96 21.33 15.47
CA LYS A 223 10.31 22.68 15.95
C LYS A 223 11.80 22.88 16.25
N ASN A 224 12.54 21.81 16.52
CA ASN A 224 13.94 21.88 16.93
C ASN A 224 14.90 22.03 15.74
N PHE A 225 14.48 21.62 14.54
CA PHE A 225 15.28 21.77 13.33
C PHE A 225 15.46 23.25 12.98
N GLU A 226 16.66 23.60 12.56
CA GLU A 226 16.95 24.92 12.00
C GLU A 226 16.35 25.07 10.60
N LYS A 227 16.38 23.97 9.83
CA LYS A 227 15.93 23.92 8.44
C LYS A 227 15.42 22.53 8.09
N ILE A 228 14.33 22.47 7.34
CA ILE A 228 13.75 21.23 6.81
C ILE A 228 13.61 21.39 5.31
N TYR A 229 14.20 20.46 4.55
CA TYR A 229 14.01 20.32 3.11
C TYR A 229 12.87 19.36 2.86
N VAL A 230 11.85 19.80 2.15
CA VAL A 230 10.75 18.95 1.68
C VAL A 230 10.80 18.93 0.16
N PRO A 231 11.46 17.90 -0.44
CA PRO A 231 11.55 17.79 -1.89
C PRO A 231 10.15 17.62 -2.49
N PHE A 232 9.90 18.17 -3.68
CA PHE A 232 8.61 18.09 -4.34
C PHE A 232 8.69 17.98 -5.86
N THR A 233 7.57 17.59 -6.45
CA THR A 233 7.26 17.76 -7.86
C THR A 233 5.82 18.26 -7.98
N VAL A 234 5.60 19.46 -8.51
CA VAL A 234 4.28 20.00 -8.82
C VAL A 234 4.02 19.83 -10.31
N GLU A 235 2.94 19.16 -10.68
CA GLU A 235 2.55 18.93 -12.07
C GLU A 235 1.13 19.43 -12.30
N SER A 236 0.94 20.27 -13.33
CA SER A 236 -0.35 20.55 -13.94
C SER A 236 -0.51 19.69 -15.19
N PHE A 237 -1.65 19.03 -15.31
CA PHE A 237 -1.96 18.13 -16.40
C PHE A 237 -3.43 18.20 -16.79
N HIS A 238 -3.71 17.97 -18.07
CA HIS A 238 -5.06 17.73 -18.55
C HIS A 238 -5.68 16.49 -17.91
N LYS A 239 -6.80 16.68 -17.21
CA LYS A 239 -7.64 15.58 -16.71
C LYS A 239 -8.60 15.09 -17.79
N ASN A 240 -9.08 16.00 -18.63
CA ASN A 240 -9.89 15.75 -19.83
C ASN A 240 -9.78 16.97 -20.79
N SER A 241 -10.59 17.02 -21.85
CA SER A 241 -10.53 18.09 -22.87
C SER A 241 -10.84 19.50 -22.33
N GLN A 242 -11.38 19.64 -21.12
CA GLN A 242 -11.84 20.93 -20.57
C GLN A 242 -11.33 21.24 -19.15
N GLU A 243 -10.83 20.25 -18.40
CA GLU A 243 -10.29 20.44 -17.05
C GLU A 243 -8.79 20.17 -16.99
N TYR A 244 -8.09 21.10 -16.33
CA TYR A 244 -6.75 20.89 -15.81
C TYR A 244 -6.82 20.48 -14.35
N SER A 245 -5.84 19.71 -13.91
CA SER A 245 -5.65 19.36 -12.50
C SER A 245 -4.20 19.59 -12.12
N ILE A 246 -3.99 20.01 -10.87
CA ILE A 246 -2.66 20.14 -10.30
C ILE A 246 -2.46 19.07 -9.23
N LYS A 247 -1.27 18.46 -9.21
CA LYS A 247 -0.85 17.56 -8.14
C LYS A 247 0.51 17.98 -7.62
N ILE A 248 0.72 17.85 -6.32
CA ILE A 248 2.04 17.91 -5.70
C ILE A 248 2.42 16.51 -5.22
N ASN A 249 3.56 16.03 -5.71
CA ASN A 249 4.15 14.78 -5.32
C ASN A 249 5.36 15.08 -4.44
N PHE A 250 5.53 14.29 -3.39
CA PHE A 250 6.73 14.29 -2.58
C PHE A 250 7.47 13.00 -2.90
N PRO A 251 8.74 13.07 -3.34
CA PRO A 251 9.45 11.88 -3.78
C PRO A 251 9.59 10.91 -2.62
N LYS A 252 9.37 9.63 -2.92
CA LYS A 252 9.73 8.54 -2.01
C LYS A 252 11.23 8.59 -1.82
N LYS A 253 11.67 8.55 -0.56
CA LYS A 253 13.07 8.58 -0.12
C LYS A 253 14.03 8.13 -1.22
N GLN A 254 14.92 9.00 -1.70
CA GLN A 254 16.16 8.51 -2.30
C GLN A 254 16.87 7.77 -1.18
N SER A 255 16.92 6.45 -1.28
CA SER A 255 17.67 5.60 -0.36
C SER A 255 19.13 6.05 -0.40
N VAL A 256 19.55 6.84 0.59
CA VAL A 256 20.97 6.97 0.93
C VAL A 256 21.38 5.59 1.43
N ASN A 257 22.01 4.82 0.54
CA ASN A 257 22.83 3.63 0.79
C ASN A 257 22.46 2.79 2.02
N THR A 258 21.20 2.37 2.14
CA THR A 258 20.94 1.07 2.77
C THR A 258 21.29 0.05 1.72
N VAL A 259 22.28 -0.79 2.00
CA VAL A 259 22.62 -1.98 1.21
C VAL A 259 21.30 -2.71 0.91
N THR A 260 20.77 -2.46 -0.28
CA THR A 260 19.70 -3.26 -0.85
C THR A 260 20.38 -4.58 -1.12
N ILE A 261 20.27 -5.52 -0.19
CA ILE A 261 20.38 -6.92 -0.59
C ILE A 261 19.30 -7.04 -1.68
N PRO A 262 19.66 -7.23 -2.95
CA PRO A 262 18.68 -7.46 -3.97
C PRO A 262 18.13 -8.85 -3.63
N LYS A 263 17.00 -8.90 -2.91
CA LYS A 263 16.07 -9.96 -3.27
C LYS A 263 15.71 -9.62 -4.70
N GLU A 264 16.15 -10.45 -5.65
CA GLU A 264 15.68 -10.46 -7.02
C GLU A 264 14.17 -10.72 -7.01
N THR A 265 13.38 -9.75 -6.57
CA THR A 265 11.94 -9.84 -6.60
C THR A 265 11.56 -9.67 -8.05
N VAL A 266 10.95 -10.70 -8.63
CA VAL A 266 10.40 -10.64 -9.99
C VAL A 266 9.55 -9.38 -10.12
N SER A 267 9.86 -8.58 -11.14
CA SER A 267 9.12 -7.36 -11.47
C SER A 267 7.70 -7.71 -11.89
N ILE A 268 6.71 -7.02 -11.32
CA ILE A 268 5.31 -7.16 -11.72
C ILE A 268 5.13 -6.50 -13.10
N LYS A 269 4.53 -7.24 -14.04
CA LYS A 269 4.24 -6.82 -15.41
C LYS A 269 2.79 -7.13 -15.71
N SER A 270 2.06 -6.10 -16.13
CA SER A 270 0.64 -6.19 -16.47
C SER A 270 0.41 -5.38 -17.75
N GLU A 271 0.76 -5.98 -18.89
CA GLU A 271 0.73 -5.31 -20.20
C GLU A 271 -0.67 -5.28 -20.77
N ASN A 272 -1.40 -6.40 -20.69
CA ASN A 272 -2.79 -6.48 -21.16
C ASN A 272 -3.63 -7.43 -20.28
N PRO A 273 -4.15 -6.94 -19.14
CA PRO A 273 -4.94 -7.75 -18.19
C PRO A 273 -6.20 -8.36 -18.82
N SER A 274 -6.86 -7.63 -19.74
CA SER A 274 -8.06 -8.14 -20.43
C SER A 274 -7.71 -9.34 -21.32
N LEU A 275 -6.65 -9.23 -22.12
CA LEU A 275 -6.20 -10.33 -22.97
C LEU A 275 -5.64 -11.49 -22.14
N SER A 276 -5.02 -11.22 -20.99
CA SER A 276 -4.65 -12.26 -20.03
C SER A 276 -5.87 -13.06 -19.57
N LYS A 277 -6.93 -12.37 -19.13
CA LYS A 277 -8.19 -12.99 -18.70
C LYS A 277 -8.87 -13.80 -19.81
N GLU A 278 -8.85 -13.29 -21.04
CA GLU A 278 -9.39 -13.99 -22.20
C GLU A 278 -8.62 -15.29 -22.48
N ASN A 279 -7.28 -15.24 -22.53
CA ASN A 279 -6.45 -16.43 -22.74
C ASN A 279 -6.60 -17.42 -21.59
N PHE A 280 -6.68 -16.95 -20.34
CA PHE A 280 -6.93 -17.80 -19.18
C PHE A 280 -8.25 -18.55 -19.32
N THR A 281 -9.32 -17.84 -19.71
CA THR A 281 -10.66 -18.45 -19.92
C THR A 281 -10.61 -19.52 -21.02
N LYS A 282 -9.98 -19.23 -22.15
CA LYS A 282 -9.76 -20.22 -23.23
C LYS A 282 -8.91 -21.40 -22.76
N GLY A 283 -7.91 -21.16 -21.92
CA GLY A 283 -7.07 -22.21 -21.31
C GLY A 283 -7.90 -23.14 -20.44
N MET A 284 -8.81 -22.59 -19.62
CA MET A 284 -9.76 -23.37 -18.81
C MET A 284 -10.70 -24.20 -19.67
N GLU A 285 -11.18 -23.67 -20.80
CA GLU A 285 -12.00 -24.43 -21.77
C GLU A 285 -11.22 -25.58 -22.42
N ALA A 286 -9.98 -25.33 -22.86
CA ALA A 286 -9.10 -26.35 -23.40
C ALA A 286 -8.79 -27.46 -22.36
N LEU A 287 -8.59 -27.08 -21.10
CA LEU A 287 -8.36 -28.01 -20.00
C LEU A 287 -9.58 -28.91 -19.76
N LYS A 288 -10.80 -28.37 -19.77
CA LYS A 288 -12.06 -29.14 -19.70
C LYS A 288 -12.20 -30.13 -20.84
N LEU A 289 -11.73 -29.76 -22.04
CA LEU A 289 -11.69 -30.63 -23.22
C LEU A 289 -10.48 -31.58 -23.24
N LYS A 290 -9.69 -31.65 -22.16
CA LYS A 290 -8.48 -32.47 -22.03
C LYS A 290 -7.41 -32.17 -23.08
N LYS A 291 -7.44 -30.99 -23.69
CA LYS A 291 -6.42 -30.51 -24.66
C LYS A 291 -5.27 -29.87 -23.88
N TYR A 292 -4.50 -30.69 -23.18
CA TYR A 292 -3.51 -30.23 -22.20
C TYR A 292 -2.43 -29.32 -22.80
N ASP A 293 -1.87 -29.63 -23.96
CA ASP A 293 -0.86 -28.78 -24.62
C ASP A 293 -1.41 -27.41 -25.02
N ALA A 294 -2.62 -27.38 -25.57
CA ALA A 294 -3.30 -26.15 -25.92
C ALA A 294 -3.61 -25.31 -24.67
N ALA A 295 -4.05 -25.97 -23.59
CA ALA A 295 -4.31 -25.32 -22.31
C ALA A 295 -3.04 -24.68 -21.73
N ILE A 296 -1.93 -25.42 -21.68
CA ILE A 296 -0.62 -24.91 -21.23
C ILE A 296 -0.21 -23.69 -22.06
N GLY A 297 -0.27 -23.77 -23.40
CA GLY A 297 0.09 -22.64 -24.26
C GLY A 297 -0.81 -21.40 -24.06
N LEU A 298 -2.09 -21.58 -23.73
CA LEU A 298 -3.00 -20.49 -23.43
C LEU A 298 -2.73 -19.88 -22.05
N PHE A 299 -2.41 -20.69 -21.04
CA PHE A 299 -2.02 -20.20 -19.73
C PHE A 299 -0.68 -19.46 -19.77
N GLU A 300 0.30 -19.93 -20.56
CA GLU A 300 1.57 -19.22 -20.77
C GLU A 300 1.34 -17.84 -21.39
N LYS A 301 0.45 -17.74 -22.38
CA LYS A 301 0.03 -16.45 -22.95
C LYS A 301 -0.65 -15.57 -21.91
N ALA A 302 -1.52 -16.14 -21.08
CA ALA A 302 -2.20 -15.39 -20.03
C ALA A 302 -1.19 -14.78 -19.03
N TYR A 303 -0.25 -15.59 -18.54
CA TYR A 303 0.80 -15.16 -17.62
C TYR A 303 1.76 -14.15 -18.27
N GLY A 304 2.13 -14.35 -19.53
CA GLY A 304 3.00 -13.42 -20.27
C GLY A 304 2.40 -12.03 -20.43
N MET A 305 1.08 -11.93 -20.61
CA MET A 305 0.36 -10.65 -20.70
C MET A 305 0.15 -9.97 -19.34
N ASP A 306 0.03 -10.76 -18.27
CA ASP A 306 -0.16 -10.28 -16.91
C ASP A 306 0.37 -11.31 -15.90
N ASN A 307 1.55 -11.03 -15.35
CA ASN A 307 2.22 -11.96 -14.43
C ASN A 307 1.65 -11.93 -13.00
N THR A 308 0.65 -11.09 -12.75
CA THR A 308 -0.17 -11.14 -11.53
C THR A 308 -1.19 -12.27 -11.56
N ASN A 309 -1.47 -12.83 -12.75
CA ASN A 309 -2.36 -13.97 -12.93
C ASN A 309 -1.66 -15.28 -12.58
N THR A 310 -1.39 -15.49 -11.29
CA THR A 310 -0.68 -16.67 -10.78
C THR A 310 -1.48 -17.96 -10.95
N ASP A 311 -2.81 -17.88 -11.08
CA ASP A 311 -3.66 -19.02 -11.39
C ASP A 311 -3.24 -19.69 -12.71
N ALA A 312 -2.73 -18.92 -13.68
CA ALA A 312 -2.21 -19.47 -14.93
C ALA A 312 -1.05 -20.44 -14.69
N LEU A 313 -0.11 -20.09 -13.80
CA LEU A 313 1.02 -20.97 -13.46
C LEU A 313 0.58 -22.22 -12.70
N TYR A 314 -0.36 -22.09 -11.75
CA TYR A 314 -0.92 -23.27 -11.07
C TYR A 314 -1.60 -24.22 -12.07
N ASN A 315 -2.33 -23.68 -13.05
CA ASN A 315 -2.98 -24.49 -14.08
C ASN A 315 -1.98 -25.10 -15.08
N ILE A 316 -0.87 -24.42 -15.40
CA ILE A 316 0.24 -25.02 -16.17
C ILE A 316 0.81 -26.21 -15.40
N ALA A 317 1.16 -26.04 -14.13
CA ALA A 317 1.70 -27.12 -13.30
C ALA A 317 0.73 -28.30 -13.20
N ALA A 318 -0.57 -28.05 -13.01
CA ALA A 318 -1.58 -29.10 -12.96
C ALA A 318 -1.73 -29.84 -14.30
N ALA A 319 -1.84 -29.12 -15.42
CA ALA A 319 -1.97 -29.73 -16.75
C ALA A 319 -0.72 -30.53 -17.15
N ALA A 320 0.47 -30.00 -16.86
CA ALA A 320 1.74 -30.68 -17.11
C ALA A 320 1.91 -31.93 -16.22
N SER A 321 1.44 -31.89 -14.96
CA SER A 321 1.46 -33.05 -14.06
C SER A 321 0.63 -34.21 -14.62
N ILE A 322 -0.54 -33.96 -15.20
CA ILE A 322 -1.37 -34.99 -15.85
C ILE A 322 -0.61 -35.65 -17.01
N LYS A 323 0.22 -34.89 -17.71
CA LYS A 323 1.07 -35.38 -18.80
C LYS A 323 2.37 -36.06 -18.33
N ASN A 324 2.65 -36.08 -17.01
CA ASN A 324 3.95 -36.46 -16.44
C ASN A 324 5.13 -35.62 -16.96
N ASP A 325 4.87 -34.38 -17.39
CA ASP A 325 5.90 -33.45 -17.87
C ASP A 325 6.52 -32.68 -16.68
N ILE A 326 7.42 -33.37 -15.97
CA ILE A 326 8.06 -32.84 -14.75
C ILE A 326 8.86 -31.57 -15.01
N VAL A 327 9.44 -31.39 -16.21
CA VAL A 327 10.21 -30.20 -16.55
C VAL A 327 9.29 -28.97 -16.53
N THR A 328 8.15 -29.05 -17.22
CA THR A 328 7.17 -27.96 -17.24
C THR A 328 6.53 -27.72 -15.87
N VAL A 329 6.25 -28.78 -15.10
CA VAL A 329 5.76 -28.66 -13.72
C VAL A 329 6.74 -27.84 -12.87
N CYS A 330 8.03 -28.22 -12.90
CA CYS A 330 9.02 -27.60 -12.05
C CYS A 330 9.34 -26.17 -12.46
N ASP A 331 9.31 -25.87 -13.76
CA ASP A 331 9.46 -24.51 -14.23
C ASP A 331 8.30 -23.61 -13.76
N ALA A 332 7.05 -24.05 -13.91
CA ALA A 332 5.88 -23.29 -13.45
C ALA A 332 5.88 -23.07 -11.92
N LEU A 333 6.20 -24.11 -11.15
CA LEU A 333 6.29 -24.03 -9.69
C LEU A 333 7.45 -23.15 -9.23
N LYS A 334 8.59 -23.17 -9.94
CA LYS A 334 9.71 -22.26 -9.66
C LYS A 334 9.28 -20.80 -9.86
N ARG A 335 8.59 -20.49 -10.97
CA ARG A 335 8.06 -19.14 -11.23
C ARG A 335 7.09 -18.67 -10.13
N LEU A 336 6.22 -19.55 -9.63
CA LEU A 336 5.34 -19.25 -8.48
C LEU A 336 6.14 -18.99 -7.19
N LYS A 337 7.17 -19.79 -6.92
CA LYS A 337 8.08 -19.59 -5.78
C LYS A 337 8.81 -18.25 -5.88
N ASP A 338 9.29 -17.88 -7.06
CA ASP A 338 10.01 -16.62 -7.29
C ASP A 338 9.08 -15.40 -7.19
N LEU A 339 7.78 -15.59 -7.39
CA LEU A 339 6.71 -14.63 -7.05
C LEU A 339 6.30 -14.66 -5.56
N GLU A 340 7.03 -15.40 -4.72
CA GLU A 340 6.76 -15.60 -3.30
C GLU A 340 5.30 -16.05 -3.02
N GLN A 341 4.78 -16.95 -3.85
CA GLN A 341 3.48 -17.61 -3.61
C GLN A 341 3.67 -18.78 -2.65
N THR A 342 2.98 -18.77 -1.50
CA THR A 342 3.12 -19.75 -0.42
C THR A 342 2.92 -21.17 -0.92
N GLU A 343 1.78 -21.44 -1.56
CA GLU A 343 1.43 -22.77 -2.01
C GLU A 343 2.34 -23.26 -3.15
N GLY A 344 2.64 -22.40 -4.13
CA GLY A 344 3.59 -22.71 -5.19
C GLY A 344 5.00 -23.01 -4.67
N THR A 345 5.45 -22.30 -3.64
CA THR A 345 6.71 -22.58 -2.95
C THR A 345 6.69 -23.96 -2.28
N ARG A 346 5.62 -24.28 -1.56
CA ARG A 346 5.42 -25.59 -0.93
C ARG A 346 5.46 -26.71 -1.96
N LEU A 347 4.71 -26.58 -3.05
CA LEU A 347 4.65 -27.56 -4.14
C LEU A 347 6.01 -27.71 -4.85
N TYR A 348 6.74 -26.62 -5.09
CA TYR A 348 8.08 -26.67 -5.67
C TYR A 348 9.04 -27.50 -4.80
N HIS A 349 9.07 -27.25 -3.50
CA HIS A 349 9.92 -28.00 -2.58
C HIS A 349 9.56 -29.49 -2.53
N GLN A 350 8.27 -29.83 -2.60
CA GLN A 350 7.85 -31.24 -2.57
C GLN A 350 8.11 -31.99 -3.87
N THR A 351 8.00 -31.30 -5.01
CA THR A 351 7.96 -31.94 -6.33
C THR A 351 9.31 -31.88 -7.05
N CYS A 352 10.04 -30.77 -6.89
CA CYS A 352 11.14 -30.39 -7.77
C CYS A 352 12.49 -30.33 -7.06
N GLN A 353 12.48 -30.13 -5.75
CA GLN A 353 13.65 -30.32 -4.92
C GLN A 353 13.47 -31.66 -4.20
N LYS A 354 14.03 -32.74 -4.77
CA LYS A 354 14.22 -33.94 -3.96
C LYS A 354 15.22 -33.61 -2.84
N PRO A 355 15.04 -34.17 -1.63
CA PRO A 355 16.04 -34.08 -0.58
C PRO A 355 17.40 -34.66 -1.01
#